data_AF-A0A2D6QYK7-F1
#
_entry.id   AF-A0A2D6QYK7-F1
#
_cell.length_a   1.000
_cell.length_b   1.000
_cell.length_c   1.000
_cell.angle_alpha   90.00
_cell.angle_beta   90.00
_cell.angle_gamma   90.00
#
_symmetry.space_group_name_H-M   'P 1'
#
loop_
_entity.id
_entity.type
_entity.pdbx_description
1 polymer ?
#
loop_
_entity_poly.entity_id
_entity_poly.type
_entity_poly.pdbx_seq_one_letter_code
_entity_poly.pdbx_strand_id
1 'polypeptide(L)'
;MPGRGADDKISVLYGRSNALRIVARRTRNWRVIPDLSVVWVIGLVLLLAWLLKRLLIVPLTQVMEQRERAIGSARELAESAATRAAEATAEFETKTAAARAEIYQQMDESRRELLNRRAEILDETRRDAESNLADATERLKQQTVDARAQLERDAEALGTTAAERVLGRKISSN
;
A
#
# COMPACT_ATOMS: atom_id res chain seq x y z
N MET A 1 108.86 -75.06 25.67
CA MET A 1 108.41 -76.37 25.13
C MET A 1 106.96 -76.23 24.67
N PRO A 2 106.55 -76.89 23.58
CA PRO A 2 106.08 -76.24 22.35
C PRO A 2 104.75 -76.83 21.80
N GLY A 3 104.35 -76.37 20.61
CA GLY A 3 103.34 -76.98 19.73
C GLY A 3 102.48 -75.89 19.11
N ARG A 4 102.75 -75.34 17.91
CA ARG A 4 103.06 -75.92 16.59
C ARG A 4 101.94 -76.84 16.06
N GLY A 5 101.04 -76.21 15.32
CA GLY A 5 100.28 -76.74 14.20
C GLY A 5 99.74 -75.51 13.46
N ALA A 6 100.09 -75.15 12.21
CA ALA A 6 100.29 -76.04 11.06
C ALA A 6 99.08 -76.99 11.07
N ASP A 7 98.04 -76.83 10.27
CA ASP A 7 97.89 -76.55 8.85
C ASP A 7 96.36 -76.30 8.73
N ASP A 8 95.70 -75.91 7.67
CA ASP A 8 95.99 -75.68 6.28
C ASP A 8 94.76 -74.92 5.79
N LYS A 9 94.95 -74.26 4.65
CA LYS A 9 93.97 -73.81 3.67
C LYS A 9 92.61 -74.51 3.84
N ILE A 10 91.50 -73.78 3.79
CA ILE A 10 90.68 -73.62 2.58
C ILE A 10 89.49 -72.76 3.01
N SER A 11 88.97 -71.94 2.09
CA SER A 11 87.86 -70.98 2.24
C SER A 11 88.25 -69.51 2.44
N VAL A 12 89.38 -69.14 1.83
CA VAL A 12 89.31 -68.06 0.83
C VAL A 12 88.26 -68.48 -0.21
N LEU A 13 86.99 -68.17 0.03
CA LEU A 13 85.97 -68.09 -1.02
C LEU A 13 84.85 -67.16 -0.55
N TYR A 14 84.91 -65.94 -1.10
CA TYR A 14 83.78 -65.24 -1.69
C TYR A 14 82.57 -64.92 -0.79
N GLY A 15 82.43 -63.62 -0.51
CA GLY A 15 81.16 -62.98 -0.87
C GLY A 15 80.60 -61.98 0.11
N ARG A 16 80.39 -60.77 -0.43
CA ARG A 16 79.39 -59.78 -0.04
C ARG A 16 79.67 -58.99 1.25
N SER A 17 80.09 -57.73 1.09
CA SER A 17 79.21 -56.58 0.79
C SER A 17 78.59 -56.00 2.07
N ASN A 18 78.99 -54.75 2.35
CA ASN A 18 78.18 -53.70 2.94
C ASN A 18 77.54 -53.95 4.31
N ALA A 19 78.18 -53.46 5.37
CA ALA A 19 77.46 -53.10 6.60
C ALA A 19 78.18 -52.06 7.47
N LEU A 20 78.83 -51.03 6.90
CA LEU A 20 79.32 -49.90 7.70
C LEU A 20 79.08 -48.57 6.98
N ARG A 21 77.81 -48.14 6.94
CA ARG A 21 77.43 -46.73 6.79
C ARG A 21 76.51 -46.33 7.92
N ILE A 22 77.11 -46.27 9.10
CA ILE A 22 76.55 -45.62 10.28
C ILE A 22 76.32 -44.15 9.90
N VAL A 23 75.04 -43.79 9.97
CA VAL A 23 74.46 -42.46 10.15
C VAL A 23 75.50 -41.39 10.50
N ALA A 24 75.88 -40.59 9.51
CA ALA A 24 76.46 -39.27 9.73
C ALA A 24 75.39 -38.23 9.40
N ARG A 25 74.52 -37.93 10.37
CA ARG A 25 73.85 -36.63 10.43
C ARG A 25 74.94 -35.60 10.71
N ARG A 26 75.39 -34.88 9.69
CA ARG A 26 76.15 -33.65 9.89
C ARG A 26 75.24 -32.45 9.66
N THR A 27 74.92 -31.84 10.78
CA THR A 27 74.25 -30.56 10.94
C THR A 27 75.06 -29.42 10.32
N ARG A 28 74.32 -28.50 9.67
CA ARG A 28 74.45 -27.04 9.71
C ARG A 28 75.87 -26.46 9.50
N ASN A 29 76.18 -26.15 8.24
CA ASN A 29 77.13 -25.09 7.90
C ASN A 29 76.38 -23.79 7.62
N TRP A 30 76.19 -22.98 8.67
CA TRP A 30 75.94 -21.54 8.54
C TRP A 30 77.27 -20.83 8.28
N ARG A 31 77.54 -20.50 7.02
CA ARG A 31 78.34 -19.34 6.61
C ARG A 31 77.68 -18.75 5.38
N VAL A 32 76.56 -18.05 5.58
CA VAL A 32 76.04 -17.10 4.60
C VAL A 32 76.78 -15.79 4.84
N ILE A 33 77.93 -15.64 4.21
CA ILE A 33 78.49 -14.31 4.01
C ILE A 33 77.50 -13.61 3.07
N PRO A 34 77.08 -12.37 3.36
CA PRO A 34 76.14 -11.65 2.51
C PRO A 34 76.82 -11.32 1.18
N ASP A 35 76.80 -12.28 0.26
CA ASP A 35 77.20 -12.07 -1.11
C ASP A 35 76.16 -11.16 -1.79
N LEU A 36 76.62 -10.32 -2.72
CA LEU A 36 75.78 -9.42 -3.53
C LEU A 36 74.56 -10.13 -4.16
N SER A 37 74.65 -11.46 -4.33
CA SER A 37 73.56 -12.35 -4.73
C SER A 37 72.35 -12.32 -3.78
N VAL A 38 72.54 -12.19 -2.46
CA VAL A 38 71.43 -12.12 -1.49
C VAL A 38 70.65 -10.83 -1.67
N VAL A 39 71.33 -9.70 -1.85
CA VAL A 39 70.70 -8.41 -2.14
C VAL A 39 69.94 -8.47 -3.47
N TRP A 40 70.52 -9.12 -4.49
CA TRP A 40 69.87 -9.35 -5.77
C TRP A 40 68.60 -10.21 -5.65
N VAL A 41 68.66 -11.32 -4.89
CA VAL A 41 67.52 -12.21 -4.65
C VAL A 41 66.42 -11.48 -3.86
N ILE A 42 66.78 -10.69 -2.85
CA ILE A 42 65.82 -9.86 -2.11
C ILE A 42 65.16 -8.85 -3.07
N GLY A 43 65.93 -8.19 -3.93
CA GLY A 43 65.41 -7.29 -4.96
C GLY A 43 64.44 -7.99 -5.92
N LEU A 44 64.76 -9.19 -6.40
CA LEU A 44 63.89 -10.00 -7.24
C LEU A 44 62.60 -10.40 -6.52
N VAL A 45 62.69 -10.83 -5.25
CA VAL A 45 61.52 -11.19 -4.44
C VAL A 45 60.64 -9.97 -4.19
N LEU A 46 61.22 -8.79 -3.92
CA LEU A 46 60.47 -7.55 -3.76
C LEU A 46 59.82 -7.09 -5.07
N LEU A 47 60.52 -7.19 -6.19
CA LEU A 47 59.98 -6.92 -7.52
C LEU A 47 58.80 -7.86 -7.82
N LEU A 48 58.97 -9.15 -7.55
CA LEU A 48 57.92 -10.16 -7.74
C LEU A 48 56.74 -9.91 -6.81
N ALA A 49 56.98 -9.61 -5.53
CA ALA A 49 55.94 -9.27 -4.57
C ALA A 49 55.19 -7.99 -4.98
N TRP A 50 55.90 -7.00 -5.52
CA TRP A 50 55.29 -5.79 -6.05
C TRP A 50 54.44 -6.06 -7.29
N LEU A 51 54.95 -6.88 -8.22
CA LEU A 51 54.22 -7.31 -9.41
C LEU A 51 52.96 -8.10 -9.02
N LEU A 52 53.06 -9.04 -8.08
CA LEU A 52 51.94 -9.83 -7.59
C LEU A 52 50.91 -8.97 -6.84
N LYS A 53 51.36 -7.98 -6.06
CA LYS A 53 50.48 -7.02 -5.40
C LYS A 53 49.68 -6.21 -6.42
N ARG A 54 50.36 -5.67 -7.45
CA ARG A 54 49.73 -4.86 -8.50
C ARG A 54 48.82 -5.68 -9.41
N LEU A 55 49.22 -6.90 -9.76
CA LEU A 55 48.58 -7.72 -10.78
C LEU A 55 47.52 -8.69 -10.24
N LEU A 56 47.59 -9.07 -8.96
CA LEU A 56 46.71 -10.07 -8.35
C LEU A 56 45.91 -9.50 -7.18
N ILE A 57 46.56 -8.84 -6.21
CA ILE A 57 45.89 -8.38 -4.99
C ILE A 57 44.90 -7.23 -5.27
N VAL A 58 45.32 -6.22 -6.04
CA VAL A 58 44.47 -5.08 -6.40
C VAL A 58 43.24 -5.48 -7.24
N PRO A 59 43.36 -6.22 -8.35
CA PRO A 59 42.17 -6.60 -9.12
C PRO A 59 41.26 -7.57 -8.34
N LEU A 60 41.81 -8.48 -7.53
CA LEU A 60 40.99 -9.41 -6.75
C LEU A 60 40.15 -8.68 -5.69
N THR A 61 40.73 -7.70 -5.00
CA THR A 61 40.00 -6.88 -4.01
C THR A 61 38.91 -6.02 -4.66
N GLN A 62 39.18 -5.44 -5.83
CA GLN A 62 38.17 -4.68 -6.60
C GLN A 62 36.98 -5.54 -7.01
N VAL A 63 37.20 -6.78 -7.47
CA VAL A 63 36.10 -7.68 -7.86
C VAL A 63 35.28 -8.11 -6.64
N MET A 64 35.91 -8.33 -5.49
CA MET A 64 35.19 -8.65 -4.26
C MET A 64 34.34 -7.48 -3.79
N GLU A 65 34.88 -6.26 -3.77
CA GLU A 65 34.09 -5.05 -3.46
C GLU A 65 32.95 -4.83 -4.44
N GLN A 66 33.16 -5.08 -5.74
CA GLN A 66 32.10 -4.96 -6.74
C GLN A 66 30.97 -5.96 -6.50
N ARG A 67 31.29 -7.21 -6.14
CA ARG A 67 30.29 -8.23 -5.79
C ARG A 67 29.55 -7.88 -4.51
N GLU A 68 30.26 -7.46 -3.47
CA GLU A 68 29.67 -7.03 -2.20
C GLU A 68 28.72 -5.84 -2.41
N ARG A 69 29.17 -4.81 -3.16
CA ARG A 69 28.37 -3.62 -3.50
C ARG A 69 27.18 -3.99 -4.38
N ALA A 70 27.33 -4.86 -5.37
CA ALA A 70 26.23 -5.28 -6.25
C ALA A 70 25.17 -6.07 -5.48
N ILE A 71 25.57 -6.96 -4.56
CA ILE A 71 24.63 -7.73 -3.72
C ILE A 71 23.95 -6.83 -2.69
N GLY A 72 24.71 -5.95 -2.04
CA GLY A 72 24.18 -4.98 -1.09
C GLY A 72 23.19 -4.00 -1.73
N SER A 73 23.58 -3.38 -2.85
CA SER A 73 22.71 -2.46 -3.59
C SER A 73 21.47 -3.16 -4.15
N ALA A 74 21.57 -4.41 -4.63
CA ALA A 74 20.41 -5.16 -5.09
C ALA A 74 19.41 -5.44 -3.95
N ARG A 75 19.89 -5.74 -2.73
CA ARG A 75 19.04 -5.89 -1.55
C ARG A 75 18.38 -4.57 -1.14
N GLU A 76 19.15 -3.49 -1.08
CA GLU A 76 18.64 -2.16 -0.74
C GLU A 76 17.62 -1.65 -1.79
N LEU A 77 17.85 -1.93 -3.08
CA LEU A 77 16.90 -1.65 -4.15
C LEU A 77 15.61 -2.47 -3.99
N ALA A 78 15.71 -3.75 -3.62
CA ALA A 78 14.54 -4.59 -3.39
C ALA A 78 13.73 -4.12 -2.17
N GLU A 79 14.41 -3.79 -1.07
CA GLU A 79 13.77 -3.28 0.16
C GLU A 79 13.16 -1.90 -0.05
N SER A 80 13.86 -0.99 -0.74
CA SER A 80 13.31 0.33 -1.09
C SER A 80 12.15 0.24 -2.09
N ALA A 81 12.18 -0.71 -3.02
CA ALA A 81 11.04 -0.96 -3.92
C ALA A 81 9.83 -1.53 -3.15
N ALA A 82 10.06 -2.47 -2.24
CA ALA A 82 9.00 -3.06 -1.42
C ALA A 82 8.35 -2.03 -0.48
N THR A 83 9.16 -1.19 0.18
CA THR A 83 8.68 -0.11 1.04
C THR A 83 7.88 0.92 0.25
N ARG A 84 8.39 1.40 -0.89
CA ARG A 84 7.63 2.32 -1.76
C ARG A 84 6.33 1.72 -2.27
N ALA A 85 6.31 0.43 -2.60
CA ALA A 85 5.08 -0.26 -3.01
C ALA A 85 4.07 -0.35 -1.85
N ALA A 86 4.54 -0.63 -0.64
CA ALA A 86 3.70 -0.66 0.56
C ALA A 86 3.14 0.75 0.88
N GLU A 87 3.98 1.78 0.82
CA GLU A 87 3.57 3.18 1.02
C GLU A 87 2.54 3.62 -0.02
N ALA A 88 2.77 3.33 -1.31
CA ALA A 88 1.83 3.65 -2.38
C ALA A 88 0.49 2.91 -2.19
N THR A 89 0.53 1.66 -1.73
CA THR A 89 -0.68 0.88 -1.44
C THR A 89 -1.45 1.49 -0.27
N ALA A 90 -0.76 1.83 0.82
CA ALA A 90 -1.38 2.47 1.99
C ALA A 90 -1.99 3.84 1.65
N GLU A 91 -1.31 4.64 0.82
CA GLU A 91 -1.82 5.92 0.34
C GLU A 91 -3.06 5.73 -0.54
N PHE A 92 -3.04 4.75 -1.44
CA PHE A 92 -4.18 4.41 -2.29
C PHE A 92 -5.39 3.95 -1.47
N GLU A 93 -5.19 3.07 -0.50
CA GLU A 93 -6.24 2.61 0.41
C GLU A 93 -6.83 3.77 1.21
N THR A 94 -5.97 4.64 1.75
CA THR A 94 -6.40 5.82 2.52
C THR A 94 -7.21 6.78 1.67
N LYS A 95 -6.74 7.11 0.46
CA LYS A 95 -7.48 7.98 -0.48
C LYS A 95 -8.80 7.36 -0.90
N THR A 96 -8.83 6.06 -1.15
CA THR A 96 -10.05 5.35 -1.52
C THR A 96 -11.06 5.32 -0.36
N ALA A 97 -10.59 5.09 0.86
CA ALA A 97 -11.43 5.14 2.06
C ALA A 97 -11.99 6.55 2.30
N ALA A 98 -11.15 7.58 2.16
CA ALA A 98 -11.57 8.98 2.27
C ALA A 98 -12.61 9.35 1.21
N ALA A 99 -12.37 8.99 -0.07
CA ALA A 99 -13.32 9.24 -1.15
C ALA A 99 -14.67 8.54 -0.92
N ARG A 100 -14.65 7.29 -0.43
CA ARG A 100 -15.88 6.58 -0.05
C ARG A 100 -16.61 7.29 1.07
N ALA A 101 -15.90 7.73 2.11
CA ALA A 101 -16.49 8.45 3.24
C ALA A 101 -17.13 9.77 2.78
N GLU A 102 -16.48 10.51 1.88
CA GLU A 102 -17.01 11.75 1.30
C GLU A 102 -18.29 11.49 0.49
N ILE A 103 -18.33 10.44 -0.35
CA ILE A 103 -19.53 10.04 -1.08
C ILE A 103 -20.67 9.74 -0.11
N TYR A 104 -20.41 8.98 0.97
CA TYR A 104 -21.43 8.68 1.96
C TYR A 104 -21.95 9.94 2.68
N GLN A 105 -21.07 10.88 3.00
CA GLN A 105 -21.46 12.16 3.59
C GLN A 105 -22.34 12.97 2.64
N GLN A 106 -21.94 13.12 1.37
CA GLN A 106 -22.74 13.82 0.37
C GLN A 106 -24.09 13.16 0.13
N MET A 107 -24.14 11.83 0.11
CA MET A 107 -25.40 11.09 0.01
C MET A 107 -26.31 11.32 1.21
N ASP A 108 -25.78 11.35 2.43
CA ASP A 108 -26.58 11.61 3.64
C ASP A 108 -27.07 13.05 3.69
N GLU A 109 -26.24 14.02 3.32
CA GLU A 109 -26.62 15.44 3.20
C GLU A 109 -27.72 15.63 2.16
N SER A 110 -27.54 15.09 0.95
CA SER A 110 -28.56 15.15 -0.11
C SER A 110 -29.86 14.48 0.34
N ARG A 111 -29.78 13.34 1.03
CA ARG A 111 -30.96 12.66 1.58
C ARG A 111 -31.68 13.53 2.60
N ARG A 112 -30.96 14.17 3.52
CA ARG A 112 -31.53 15.08 4.52
C ARG A 112 -32.19 16.28 3.85
N GLU A 113 -31.54 16.87 2.85
CA GLU A 113 -32.08 18.00 2.09
C GLU A 113 -33.39 17.61 1.38
N LEU A 114 -33.41 16.46 0.71
CA LEU A 114 -34.62 15.96 0.05
C LEU A 114 -35.75 15.67 1.03
N LEU A 115 -35.45 15.12 2.20
CA LEU A 115 -36.45 14.88 3.26
C LEU A 115 -37.00 16.20 3.81
N ASN A 116 -36.13 17.18 4.06
CA ASN A 116 -36.55 18.51 4.50
C ASN A 116 -37.41 19.20 3.45
N ARG A 117 -37.00 19.17 2.18
CA ARG A 117 -37.76 19.78 1.08
C ARG A 117 -39.10 19.10 0.89
N ARG A 118 -39.16 17.77 1.02
CA ARG A 118 -40.42 17.03 0.99
C ARG A 118 -41.34 17.43 2.14
N ALA A 119 -40.80 17.57 3.34
CA ALA A 119 -41.57 18.01 4.50
C ALA A 119 -42.13 19.42 4.31
N GLU A 120 -41.30 20.34 3.79
CA GLU A 120 -41.70 21.72 3.46
C GLU A 120 -42.83 21.76 2.44
N ILE A 121 -42.71 21.03 1.32
CA ILE A 121 -43.76 20.97 0.28
C ILE A 121 -45.06 20.40 0.85
N LEU A 122 -44.99 19.37 1.69
CA LEU A 122 -46.18 18.78 2.32
C LEU A 122 -46.85 19.76 3.29
N ASP A 123 -46.07 20.52 4.05
CA ASP A 123 -46.56 21.53 4.99
C ASP A 123 -47.21 22.71 4.24
N GLU A 124 -46.56 23.21 3.18
CA GLU A 124 -47.10 24.24 2.28
C GLU A 124 -48.42 23.79 1.64
N THR A 125 -48.43 22.59 1.04
CA THR A 125 -49.65 22.04 0.41
C THR A 125 -50.79 21.87 1.41
N ARG A 126 -50.49 21.50 2.67
CA ARG A 126 -51.50 21.41 3.73
C ARG A 126 -52.07 22.78 4.08
N ARG A 127 -51.21 23.79 4.27
CA ARG A 127 -51.65 25.16 4.54
C ARG A 127 -52.52 25.70 3.41
N ASP A 128 -52.13 25.46 2.16
CA ASP A 128 -52.90 25.88 0.99
C ASP A 128 -54.25 25.16 0.93
N ALA A 129 -54.28 23.85 1.20
CA ALA A 129 -55.52 23.09 1.25
C ALA A 129 -56.46 23.58 2.37
N GLU A 130 -55.92 23.86 3.55
CA GLU A 130 -56.67 24.42 4.68
C GLU A 130 -57.22 25.82 4.36
N SER A 131 -56.42 26.69 3.75
CA SER A 131 -56.85 28.02 3.32
C SER A 131 -57.95 27.93 2.26
N ASN A 132 -57.77 27.08 1.25
CA ASN A 132 -58.76 26.87 0.19
C ASN A 132 -60.08 26.31 0.74
N LEU A 133 -60.01 25.41 1.72
CA LEU A 133 -61.21 24.86 2.37
C LEU A 133 -61.92 25.94 3.21
N ALA A 134 -61.18 26.77 3.94
CA ALA A 134 -61.74 27.88 4.70
C ALA A 134 -62.46 28.89 3.77
N ASP A 135 -61.80 29.28 2.68
CA ASP A 135 -62.37 30.20 1.68
C ASP A 135 -63.60 29.61 0.99
N ALA A 136 -63.55 28.34 0.60
CA ALA A 136 -64.70 27.66 -0.01
C ALA A 136 -65.88 27.57 0.96
N THR A 137 -65.62 27.27 2.24
CA THR A 137 -66.65 27.22 3.28
C THR A 137 -67.29 28.58 3.51
N GLU A 138 -66.50 29.65 3.52
CA GLU A 138 -67.00 31.01 3.68
C GLU A 138 -67.85 31.45 2.48
N ARG A 139 -67.39 31.17 1.26
CA ARG A 139 -68.18 31.42 0.03
C ARG A 139 -69.49 30.63 0.03
N LEU A 140 -69.47 29.37 0.43
CA LEU A 140 -70.70 28.55 0.52
C LEU A 140 -71.70 29.11 1.54
N LYS A 141 -71.23 29.61 2.68
CA LYS A 141 -72.10 30.28 3.67
C LYS A 141 -72.76 31.51 3.08
N GLN A 142 -71.98 32.38 2.42
CA GLN A 142 -72.49 33.60 1.77
C GLN A 142 -73.51 33.25 0.69
N GLN A 143 -73.18 32.31 -0.20
CA GLN A 143 -74.10 31.82 -1.24
C GLN A 143 -75.39 31.23 -0.66
N THR A 144 -75.32 30.54 0.49
CA THR A 144 -76.51 29.98 1.14
C THR A 144 -77.41 31.07 1.70
N VAL A 145 -76.83 32.12 2.28
CA VAL A 145 -77.58 33.29 2.78
C VAL A 145 -78.24 34.03 1.62
N ASP A 146 -77.49 34.30 0.55
CA ASP A 146 -78.01 34.98 -0.64
C ASP A 146 -79.12 34.17 -1.32
N ALA A 147 -78.93 32.86 -1.46
CA ALA A 147 -79.94 31.96 -2.04
C ALA A 147 -81.22 31.91 -1.18
N ARG A 148 -81.11 31.90 0.16
CA ARG A 148 -82.28 31.97 1.05
C ARG A 148 -83.03 33.28 0.89
N ALA A 149 -82.31 34.41 0.90
CA ALA A 149 -82.92 35.72 0.70
C ALA A 149 -83.60 35.83 -0.68
N GLN A 150 -83.03 35.20 -1.71
CA GLN A 150 -83.66 35.14 -3.03
C GLN A 150 -84.94 34.30 -3.01
N LEU A 151 -84.91 33.11 -2.41
CA LEU A 151 -86.08 32.23 -2.31
C LEU A 151 -87.22 32.86 -1.51
N GLU A 152 -86.92 33.61 -0.44
CA GLU A 152 -87.93 34.35 0.33
C GLU A 152 -88.61 35.42 -0.53
N ARG A 153 -87.84 36.22 -1.29
CA ARG A 153 -88.39 37.22 -2.23
C ARG A 153 -89.23 36.58 -3.33
N ASP A 154 -88.76 35.48 -3.90
CA ASP A 154 -89.48 34.75 -4.95
C ASP A 154 -90.77 34.13 -4.41
N ALA A 155 -90.76 33.61 -3.18
CA ALA A 155 -91.95 33.07 -2.52
C ALA A 155 -93.01 34.15 -2.24
N GLU A 156 -92.59 35.35 -1.82
CA GLU A 156 -93.48 36.49 -1.60
C GLU A 156 -94.10 36.98 -2.93
N ALA A 157 -93.30 37.09 -3.99
CA ALA A 157 -93.76 37.45 -5.33
C ALA A 157 -94.73 36.40 -5.94
N LEU A 158 -94.46 35.11 -5.73
CA LEU A 158 -95.37 34.04 -6.17
C LEU A 158 -96.65 33.99 -5.34
N GLY A 159 -96.55 34.23 -4.02
CA GLY A 159 -97.70 34.26 -3.11
C GLY A 159 -98.67 35.39 -3.44
N THR A 160 -98.17 36.59 -3.71
CA THR A 160 -98.99 37.72 -4.19
C THR A 160 -99.66 37.39 -5.52
N THR A 161 -98.90 36.88 -6.50
CA THR A 161 -99.46 36.47 -7.82
C THR A 161 -100.55 35.40 -7.68
N ALA A 162 -100.37 34.42 -6.79
CA ALA A 162 -101.36 33.38 -6.53
C ALA A 162 -102.62 33.95 -5.86
N ALA A 163 -102.47 34.83 -4.88
CA ALA A 163 -103.58 35.51 -4.21
C ALA A 163 -104.40 36.35 -5.21
N GLU A 164 -103.74 37.09 -6.10
CA GLU A 164 -104.41 37.85 -7.17
C GLU A 164 -105.24 36.97 -8.10
N ARG A 165 -104.73 35.79 -8.47
CA ARG A 165 -105.47 34.83 -9.31
C ARG A 165 -106.67 34.22 -8.61
N VAL A 166 -106.56 33.89 -7.32
CA VAL A 166 -107.67 33.29 -6.55
C VAL A 166 -108.76 34.31 -6.26
N LEU A 167 -108.40 35.57 -5.96
CA LEU A 167 -109.35 36.64 -5.64
C LEU A 167 -109.98 37.33 -6.87
N GLY A 168 -109.51 37.01 -8.08
CA GLY A 168 -110.05 37.51 -9.35
C GLY A 168 -109.91 39.03 -9.56
N ARG A 169 -109.10 39.70 -8.72
CA ARG A 169 -108.88 41.15 -8.74
C ARG A 169 -107.45 41.45 -8.30
N LYS A 170 -106.78 42.39 -8.98
CA LYS A 170 -105.42 42.83 -8.62
C LYS A 170 -105.40 43.37 -7.20
N ILE A 171 -104.52 42.84 -6.37
CA ILE A 171 -104.35 43.30 -4.99
C ILE A 171 -103.21 44.31 -5.06
N SER A 172 -103.57 45.56 -5.35
CA SER A 172 -102.61 46.66 -5.26
C SER A 172 -102.30 46.89 -3.79
N SER A 173 -101.14 46.43 -3.33
CA SER A 173 -100.53 46.95 -2.11
C SER A 173 -99.35 47.81 -2.49
N ASN A 174 -99.42 49.06 -2.03
CA ASN A 174 -98.33 50.03 -1.97
C ASN A 174 -97.16 49.48 -1.14
#